data_AF-A0A7S0TU62-F1
#
_entry.id   AF-A0A7S0TU62-F1
#
_cell.length_a   1.000
_cell.length_b   1.000
_cell.length_c   1.000
_cell.angle_alpha   90.00
_cell.angle_beta   90.00
_cell.angle_gamma   90.00
#
_symmetry.space_group_name_H-M   'P 1'
#
loop_
_entity.id
_entity.type
_entity.pdbx_description
1 polymer ?
#
loop_
_entity_poly.entity_id
_entity_poly.type
_entity_poly.pdbx_seq_one_letter_code
_entity_poly.pdbx_strand_id
1 'polypeptide(L)'
;MRRVIQSASSPLGLFHRRFTNIAPHCTHRTFTSAPPHFSHSLLELGEEVRAAREEGRAVVALESTIIAHGMPWPQNLETALAVEKEVRANGAVPASICVL
;
A
#
# COMPACT_ATOMS: atom_id res chain seq x y z
N MET A 1 -34.20 39.36 -41.70
CA MET A 1 -34.25 38.07 -42.43
C MET A 1 -34.51 36.95 -41.45
N ARG A 2 -35.29 35.93 -41.85
CA ARG A 2 -36.03 34.96 -41.02
C ARG A 2 -35.27 33.64 -40.74
N ARG A 3 -35.63 33.03 -39.59
CA ARG A 3 -35.80 31.58 -39.26
C ARG A 3 -34.62 30.72 -38.75
N VAL A 4 -35.06 29.72 -37.96
CA VAL A 4 -34.41 28.77 -37.02
C VAL A 4 -34.38 27.34 -37.63
N ILE A 5 -33.65 26.43 -36.96
CA ILE A 5 -33.56 24.94 -37.01
C ILE A 5 -32.75 24.39 -38.20
N GLN A 6 -31.82 23.42 -38.10
CA GLN A 6 -31.98 22.06 -37.55
C GLN A 6 -30.65 21.28 -37.39
N SER A 7 -30.69 20.29 -36.49
CA SER A 7 -29.82 19.12 -36.38
C SER A 7 -29.67 18.35 -37.71
N ALA A 8 -28.43 18.07 -38.13
CA ALA A 8 -28.08 16.99 -39.07
C ALA A 8 -26.61 16.63 -38.80
N SER A 9 -26.33 15.41 -38.31
CA SER A 9 -26.03 14.24 -39.16
C SER A 9 -24.65 14.36 -39.83
N SER A 10 -23.67 13.66 -39.26
CA SER A 10 -22.34 13.39 -39.83
C SER A 10 -22.47 12.88 -41.27
N PRO A 11 -21.52 13.15 -42.20
CA PRO A 11 -20.29 12.35 -42.26
C PRO A 11 -19.06 13.07 -42.87
N LEU A 12 -17.90 12.36 -42.87
CA LEU A 12 -16.67 12.63 -43.65
C LEU A 12 -15.62 13.59 -43.03
N GLY A 13 -14.77 12.99 -42.18
CA GLY A 13 -13.34 12.84 -42.49
C GLY A 13 -12.37 13.90 -42.00
N LEU A 14 -11.63 13.61 -40.91
CA LEU A 14 -10.17 13.64 -40.97
C LEU A 14 -9.51 12.81 -39.86
N PHE A 15 -8.76 11.79 -40.30
CA PHE A 15 -7.55 11.19 -39.71
C PHE A 15 -7.61 10.61 -38.28
N HIS A 16 -7.91 9.32 -38.09
CA HIS A 16 -7.04 8.16 -38.37
C HIS A 16 -5.79 8.06 -37.47
N ARG A 17 -5.96 7.45 -36.28
CA ARG A 17 -5.18 6.24 -35.94
C ARG A 17 -6.08 5.23 -35.26
N ARG A 18 -6.50 4.26 -36.07
CA ARG A 18 -6.91 2.93 -35.62
C ARG A 18 -5.71 2.27 -34.92
N PHE A 19 -5.90 1.84 -33.68
CA PHE A 19 -5.67 0.43 -33.38
C PHE A 19 -7.02 -0.19 -33.06
N THR A 20 -7.41 -1.07 -33.97
CA THR A 20 -8.63 -1.87 -34.00
C THR A 20 -8.41 -3.17 -33.24
N ASN A 21 -9.39 -3.52 -32.39
CA ASN A 21 -9.88 -4.90 -32.13
C ASN A 21 -8.93 -5.81 -31.29
N ILE A 22 -9.27 -6.60 -30.26
CA ILE A 22 -10.42 -7.46 -29.88
C ILE A 22 -10.24 -7.72 -28.35
N ALA A 23 -11.18 -7.50 -27.42
CA ALA A 23 -12.27 -8.42 -27.03
C ALA A 23 -13.27 -7.72 -26.05
N PRO A 24 -14.59 -7.98 -26.14
CA PRO A 24 -15.65 -7.30 -25.38
C PRO A 24 -16.05 -8.05 -24.10
N HIS A 25 -15.08 -8.54 -23.33
CA HIS A 25 -15.37 -9.28 -22.09
C HIS A 25 -14.56 -8.69 -20.94
N CYS A 26 -14.85 -7.44 -20.59
CA CYS A 26 -14.61 -6.97 -19.23
C CYS A 26 -15.58 -7.70 -18.30
N THR A 27 -15.32 -8.97 -18.04
CA THR A 27 -15.93 -9.66 -16.91
C THR A 27 -15.27 -9.11 -15.66
N HIS A 28 -16.14 -8.63 -14.76
CA HIS A 28 -15.86 -8.25 -13.39
C HIS A 28 -14.85 -9.24 -12.80
N ARG A 29 -13.58 -8.84 -12.68
CA ARG A 29 -12.56 -9.68 -12.05
C ARG A 29 -12.88 -9.67 -10.55
N THR A 30 -13.71 -10.60 -10.11
CA THR A 30 -13.77 -11.00 -8.71
C THR A 30 -12.38 -11.48 -8.34
N PHE A 31 -11.65 -10.65 -7.62
CA PHE A 31 -10.39 -10.99 -6.99
C PHE A 31 -10.72 -12.02 -5.91
N THR A 32 -10.75 -13.31 -6.26
CA THR A 32 -10.93 -14.36 -5.28
C THR A 32 -9.69 -14.40 -4.41
N SER A 33 -9.90 -14.06 -3.14
CA SER A 33 -8.91 -13.98 -2.08
C SER A 33 -8.37 -15.36 -1.71
N ALA A 34 -7.19 -15.70 -2.23
CA ALA A 34 -6.25 -16.51 -1.48
C ALA A 34 -5.13 -15.55 -1.02
N PRO A 35 -4.84 -15.43 0.29
CA PRO A 35 -3.78 -14.54 0.73
C PRO A 35 -2.47 -15.01 0.09
N PRO A 36 -1.70 -14.13 -0.57
CA PRO A 36 -0.38 -14.50 -1.05
C PRO A 36 0.46 -14.88 0.17
N HIS A 37 0.78 -16.17 0.31
CA HIS A 37 1.77 -16.62 1.27
C HIS A 37 3.12 -16.08 0.77
N PHE A 38 3.51 -14.93 1.30
CA PHE A 38 4.83 -14.34 1.09
C PHE A 38 5.87 -15.23 1.75
N SER A 39 6.33 -16.27 1.05
CA SER A 39 7.46 -17.09 1.45
C SER A 39 8.77 -16.34 1.17
N HIS A 40 8.99 -15.25 1.91
CA HIS A 40 10.29 -14.60 1.96
C HIS A 40 11.15 -15.34 2.98
N SER A 41 11.92 -16.33 2.54
CA SER A 41 12.82 -17.13 3.38
C SER A 41 13.86 -16.30 4.15
N LEU A 42 14.01 -15.01 3.82
CA LEU A 42 14.94 -14.06 4.41
C LEU A 42 14.28 -13.07 5.39
N LEU A 43 12.94 -13.11 5.54
CA LEU A 43 12.20 -12.14 6.35
C LEU A 43 11.31 -12.87 7.35
N GLU A 44 11.57 -12.60 8.63
CA GLU A 44 10.73 -13.06 9.73
C GLU A 44 9.92 -11.89 10.28
N LEU A 45 8.59 -12.06 10.34
CA LEU A 45 7.69 -11.10 10.97
C LEU A 45 7.35 -11.57 12.38
N GLY A 46 7.47 -10.68 13.36
CA GLY A 46 6.92 -10.92 14.70
C GLY A 46 5.42 -11.16 14.66
N GLU A 47 4.91 -11.95 15.61
CA GLU A 47 3.51 -12.39 15.65
C GLU A 47 2.52 -11.21 15.65
N GLU A 48 2.80 -10.18 16.45
CA GLU A 48 1.93 -8.99 16.54
C GLU A 48 1.86 -8.23 15.20
N VAL A 49 3.00 -8.09 14.50
CA VAL A 49 3.06 -7.42 13.20
C VAL A 49 2.36 -8.25 12.12
N ARG A 50 2.48 -9.58 12.20
CA ARG A 50 1.77 -10.50 11.30
C ARG A 50 0.25 -10.38 11.47
N ALA A 51 -0.25 -10.40 12.70
CA ALA A 51 -1.66 -10.21 13.01
C ALA A 51 -2.15 -8.82 12.56
N ALA A 52 -1.40 -7.76 12.88
CA ALA A 52 -1.73 -6.40 12.47
C ALA A 52 -1.87 -6.27 10.95
N ARG A 53 -0.99 -6.93 10.19
CA ARG A 53 -1.04 -6.95 8.73
C ARG A 53 -2.28 -7.68 8.22
N GLU A 54 -2.64 -8.82 8.80
CA GLU A 54 -3.83 -9.60 8.42
C GLU A 54 -5.12 -8.85 8.75
N GLU A 55 -5.15 -8.11 9.86
CA GLU A 55 -6.28 -7.29 10.32
C GLU A 55 -6.35 -5.91 9.63
N GLY A 56 -5.34 -5.53 8.83
CA GLY A 56 -5.28 -4.21 8.20
C GLY A 56 -5.05 -3.05 9.19
N ARG A 57 -4.48 -3.34 10.37
CA ARG A 57 -4.11 -2.33 11.36
C ARG A 57 -2.86 -1.56 10.94
N ALA A 58 -2.78 -0.30 11.38
CA ALA A 58 -1.60 0.52 11.16
C ALA A 58 -0.36 -0.08 11.85
N VAL A 59 0.76 -0.17 11.12
CA VAL A 59 2.06 -0.62 11.62
C VAL A 59 3.08 0.50 11.38
N VAL A 60 3.89 0.81 12.39
CA VAL A 60 4.97 1.80 12.30
C VAL A 60 6.31 1.08 12.42
N ALA A 61 7.12 1.14 11.35
CA ALA A 61 8.47 0.60 11.36
C ALA A 61 9.41 1.51 12.17
N LEU A 62 10.23 0.90 13.03
CA LEU A 62 11.23 1.59 13.87
C LEU A 62 12.64 1.10 13.50
N GLU A 63 13.62 2.01 13.49
CA GLU A 63 15.00 1.68 13.18
C GLU A 63 15.75 1.09 14.39
N SER A 64 16.64 0.13 14.14
CA SER A 64 17.54 -0.43 15.17
C SER A 64 18.85 0.34 15.32
N THR A 65 19.29 1.08 14.30
CA THR A 65 20.59 1.78 14.32
C THR A 65 20.67 2.83 15.43
N ILE A 66 19.58 3.56 15.68
CA ILE A 66 19.55 4.55 16.78
C ILE A 66 19.69 3.89 18.15
N ILE A 67 19.19 2.66 18.29
CA ILE A 67 19.28 1.86 19.51
C ILE A 67 20.71 1.33 19.69
N ALA A 68 21.34 0.85 18.61
CA ALA A 68 22.67 0.24 18.69
C ALA A 68 23.80 1.27 18.81
N HIS A 69 23.72 2.38 18.09
CA HIS A 69 24.84 3.31 17.93
C HIS A 69 24.47 4.79 18.08
N GLY A 70 23.18 5.13 18.11
CA GLY A 70 22.72 6.51 18.22
C GLY A 70 22.80 7.08 19.64
N MET A 71 22.74 6.22 20.67
CA MET A 71 22.65 6.63 22.07
C MET A 71 23.46 5.68 22.98
N PRO A 72 24.05 6.18 24.07
CA PRO A 72 24.71 5.32 25.05
C PRO A 72 23.67 4.52 25.86
N TRP A 73 24.10 3.38 26.38
CA TRP A 73 23.35 2.68 27.42
C TRP A 73 23.28 3.54 28.70
N PRO A 74 22.14 3.66 29.40
CA PRO A 74 20.83 2.99 29.18
C PRO A 74 19.83 3.74 28.30
N GLN A 75 20.18 4.93 27.82
CA GLN A 75 19.28 5.84 27.11
C GLN A 75 18.73 5.22 25.82
N ASN A 76 19.51 4.37 25.15
CA ASN A 76 19.07 3.65 23.97
C ASN A 76 17.84 2.76 24.21
N LEU A 77 17.82 1.97 25.28
CA LEU A 77 16.70 1.11 25.63
C LEU A 77 15.52 1.92 26.14
N GLU A 78 15.76 2.90 27.01
CA GLU A 78 14.71 3.77 27.52
C GLU A 78 13.97 4.46 26.38
N THR A 79 14.72 4.97 25.40
CA THR A 79 14.16 5.62 24.21
C THR A 79 13.42 4.62 23.33
N ALA A 80 13.99 3.43 23.06
CA ALA A 80 13.32 2.40 22.27
C ALA A 80 11.94 2.04 22.86
N LEU A 81 11.89 1.79 24.17
CA LEU A 81 10.65 1.48 24.88
C LEU A 81 9.66 2.65 24.89
N ALA A 82 10.15 3.89 25.07
CA ALA A 82 9.32 5.08 25.05
C ALA A 82 8.66 5.30 23.67
N VAL A 83 9.41 5.11 22.58
CA VAL A 83 8.90 5.24 21.21
C VAL A 83 7.87 4.15 20.91
N GLU A 84 8.15 2.89 21.27
CA GLU A 84 7.17 1.80 21.11
C GLU A 84 5.87 2.09 21.86
N LYS A 85 5.97 2.60 23.09
CA LYS A 85 4.80 3.01 23.88
C LYS A 85 4.01 4.12 23.20
N GLU A 86 4.69 5.11 22.63
CA GLU A 86 4.03 6.24 21.95
C GLU A 86 3.29 5.77 20.68
N VAL A 87 3.89 4.87 19.89
CA VAL A 87 3.23 4.26 18.72
C VAL A 87 1.94 3.55 19.13
N ARG A 88 1.99 2.78 20.23
CA ARG A 88 0.82 2.08 20.77
C ARG A 88 -0.26 3.05 21.26
N ALA A 89 0.13 4.12 21.94
CA ALA A 89 -0.79 5.15 22.42
C ALA A 89 -1.57 5.82 21.27
N ASN A 90 -0.96 5.89 20.09
CA ASN A 90 -1.58 6.41 18.87
C ASN A 90 -2.34 5.35 18.04
N GLY A 91 -2.53 4.14 18.59
CA GLY A 91 -3.36 3.10 17.98
C GLY A 91 -2.66 2.27 16.88
N ALA A 92 -1.35 2.40 16.73
CA ALA A 92 -0.57 1.62 15.78
C ALA A 92 0.25 0.52 16.47
N VAL A 93 0.73 -0.43 15.67
CA VAL A 93 1.62 -1.51 16.12
C VAL A 93 3.07 -1.14 15.80
N PRO A 94 3.97 -1.05 16.79
CA PRO A 94 5.39 -0.82 16.53
C PRO A 94 6.05 -2.06 15.93
N ALA A 95 6.97 -1.84 14.99
CA ALA A 95 7.74 -2.89 14.32
C ALA A 95 9.22 -2.48 14.22
N SER A 96 9.99 -2.77 15.29
CA SER A 96 11.44 -2.57 15.31
C SER A 96 12.13 -3.56 14.36
N ILE A 97 12.90 -3.05 13.40
CA ILE A 97 13.57 -3.87 12.37
C ILE A 97 15.05 -4.02 12.70
N CYS A 98 15.54 -5.26 12.72
CA CYS A 98 16.95 -5.59 12.86
C CYS A 98 17.33 -6.78 11.98
N VAL A 99 18.64 -6.93 11.75
CA VAL A 99 19.22 -8.16 11.21
C VAL A 99 19.86 -8.88 12.39
N LEU A 100 19.51 -10.15 12.58
CA LEU A 100 19.97 -11.00 13.68
C LEU A 100 20.92 -12.08 13.15
#